data_AF-A0A418NHS6-F1
#
_entry.id   AF-A0A418NHS6-F1
#
_cell.length_a   1.000
_cell.length_b   1.000
_cell.length_c   1.000
_cell.angle_alpha   90.00
_cell.angle_beta   90.00
_cell.angle_gamma   90.00
#
_symmetry.space_group_name_H-M   'P 1'
#
loop_
_entity.id
_entity.type
_entity.pdbx_description
1 polymer ?
#
loop_
_entity_poly.entity_id
_entity_poly.type
_entity_poly.pdbx_seq_one_letter_code
_entity_poly.pdbx_strand_id
1 'polypeptide(L)'
;MQVVRTIVWVLLLAALLVFSAFNWRPVEITIWQGLVLETKIPALVVVSFLLGLLPMWLLHQGSKWRLNRRISSLETAHRTAVANTAAAPPPPETVHEPASTPVTTDVADDRPKDPA
;
A
#
# COMPACT_ATOMS: atom_id res chain seq x y z
N MET A 1 -23.09 7.89 -2.56
CA MET A 1 -22.74 7.24 -1.28
C MET A 1 -22.71 8.18 -0.07
N GLN A 2 -22.26 9.45 -0.22
CA GLN A 2 -22.15 10.37 0.92
C GLN A 2 -23.48 10.68 1.61
N VAL A 3 -24.54 10.95 0.84
CA VAL A 3 -25.89 11.25 1.38
C VAL A 3 -26.47 10.06 2.14
N VAL A 4 -26.37 8.85 1.57
CA VAL A 4 -26.81 7.62 2.26
C VAL A 4 -26.03 7.43 3.56
N ARG A 5 -24.71 7.60 3.52
CA ARG A 5 -23.85 7.51 4.71
C ARG A 5 -24.25 8.55 5.76
N THR A 6 -24.53 9.80 5.39
CA THR A 6 -24.95 10.83 6.36
C THR A 6 -26.32 10.53 6.93
N ILE A 7 -27.28 10.05 6.12
CA ILE A 7 -28.61 9.65 6.62
C ILE A 7 -28.48 8.52 7.65
N VAL A 8 -27.69 7.48 7.36
CA VAL A 8 -27.44 6.38 8.30
C VAL A 8 -26.83 6.89 9.60
N TRP A 9 -25.82 7.76 9.53
CA TRP A 9 -25.20 8.35 10.72
C TRP A 9 -26.16 9.23 11.53
N VAL A 10 -27.00 10.01 10.86
CA VAL A 10 -28.03 10.84 11.52
C VAL A 10 -29.07 9.96 12.22
N LEU A 11 -29.55 8.89 11.57
CA LEU A 11 -30.47 7.94 12.19
C LEU A 11 -29.85 7.23 13.39
N LEU A 12 -28.58 6.81 13.28
CA LEU A 12 -27.83 6.22 14.40
C LEU A 12 -27.71 7.19 15.58
N LEU A 13 -27.39 8.45 15.29
CA LEU A 13 -27.25 9.49 16.31
C LEU A 13 -28.59 9.80 16.97
N ALA A 14 -29.68 9.90 16.20
CA ALA A 14 -31.02 10.08 16.71
C ALA A 14 -31.45 8.90 17.61
N ALA A 15 -31.23 7.66 17.16
CA ALA A 15 -31.50 6.46 17.95
C ALA A 15 -30.70 6.44 19.26
N LEU A 16 -29.42 6.81 19.22
CA LEU A 16 -28.57 6.90 20.41
C LEU A 16 -29.07 7.96 21.40
N LEU A 17 -29.50 9.13 20.92
CA LEU A 17 -30.07 10.18 21.77
C LEU A 17 -31.37 9.74 22.43
N VAL A 18 -32.28 9.13 21.66
CA VAL A 18 -33.55 8.59 22.18
C VAL A 18 -33.28 7.51 23.22
N PHE A 19 -32.40 6.54 22.92
CA PHE A 19 -31.97 5.52 23.87
C PHE A 19 -31.39 6.15 25.14
N SER A 20 -30.52 7.16 24.99
CA SER A 20 -29.90 7.85 26.12
C SER A 20 -30.94 8.53 27.02
N ALA A 21 -31.86 9.29 26.42
CA ALA A 21 -32.92 9.98 27.14
C ALA A 21 -33.80 9.02 27.95
N PHE A 22 -34.20 7.88 27.35
CA PHE A 22 -35.00 6.87 28.05
C PHE A 22 -34.22 6.07 29.09
N ASN A 23 -32.90 5.95 28.94
CA ASN A 23 -32.04 5.16 29.83
C ASN A 23 -31.16 6.05 30.72
N TRP A 24 -31.65 7.22 31.14
CA TRP A 24 -30.91 8.14 32.00
C TRP A 24 -30.85 7.70 33.47
N ARG A 25 -30.64 6.41 33.70
CA ARG A 25 -30.53 5.82 35.04
C ARG A 25 -29.06 5.76 35.46
N PRO A 26 -28.73 6.19 36.69
CA PRO A 26 -27.40 5.99 37.24
C PRO A 26 -27.14 4.50 37.43
N VAL A 27 -25.92 4.07 37.09
CA VAL A 27 -25.41 2.72 37.35
C VAL A 27 -24.11 2.85 38.13
N GLU A 28 -24.10 2.20 39.28
CA GLU A 28 -22.93 2.10 40.14
C GLU A 28 -22.02 0.99 39.62
N ILE A 29 -20.76 1.31 39.32
CA ILE A 29 -19.74 0.34 38.93
C ILE A 29 -18.66 0.34 40.01
N THR A 30 -18.55 -0.75 40.74
CA THR A 30 -17.50 -0.97 41.73
C THR A 30 -16.25 -1.48 41.00
N ILE A 31 -15.24 -0.63 40.82
CA ILE A 31 -14.00 -1.00 40.12
C ILE A 31 -13.00 -1.66 41.10
N TRP A 32 -13.07 -1.30 42.38
CA TRP A 32 -12.23 -1.83 43.47
C TRP A 32 -12.95 -1.73 44.82
N GLN A 33 -12.35 -2.28 45.88
CA GLN A 33 -12.85 -2.24 47.27
C GLN A 33 -13.01 -0.78 47.74
N GLY A 34 -14.18 -0.16 47.50
CA GLY A 34 -14.49 1.22 47.88
C GLY A 34 -14.44 2.27 46.76
N LEU A 35 -14.07 1.92 45.52
CA LEU A 35 -14.14 2.85 44.39
C LEU A 35 -15.39 2.57 43.55
N VAL A 36 -16.45 3.31 43.85
CA VAL A 36 -17.73 3.28 43.11
C VAL A 36 -17.72 4.42 42.11
N LEU A 37 -17.72 4.08 40.83
CA LEU A 37 -17.91 5.05 39.76
C LEU A 37 -19.38 4.99 39.33
N GLU A 38 -20.12 6.06 39.64
CA GLU A 38 -21.46 6.24 39.10
C GLU A 38 -21.36 6.71 37.65
N THR A 39 -21.69 5.83 36.72
CA THR A 39 -21.83 6.18 35.29
C THR A 39 -23.25 5.92 34.82
N LYS A 40 -23.71 6.68 33.82
CA LYS A 40 -25.05 6.50 33.24
C LYS A 40 -25.02 5.31 32.27
N ILE A 41 -26.11 4.54 32.18
CA ILE A 41 -26.28 3.47 31.17
C ILE A 41 -25.82 3.88 29.76
N PRO A 42 -26.24 5.04 29.20
CA PRO A 42 -25.81 5.45 27.86
C PRO A 42 -24.29 5.57 27.71
N ALA A 43 -23.57 5.99 28.76
CA ALA A 43 -22.12 6.09 28.71
C ALA A 43 -21.49 4.70 28.51
N LEU A 44 -22.00 3.67 29.20
CA LEU A 44 -21.51 2.30 29.06
C LEU A 44 -21.78 1.72 27.67
N VAL A 45 -22.94 2.02 27.08
CA VAL A 45 -23.25 1.59 25.71
C VAL A 45 -22.28 2.21 24.72
N VAL A 46 -22.02 3.52 24.84
CA VAL A 46 -21.04 4.21 23.99
C VAL A 46 -19.65 3.62 24.18
N VAL A 47 -19.20 3.41 25.42
CA VAL A 47 -17.87 2.85 25.71
C VAL A 47 -17.73 1.42 25.16
N SER A 48 -18.72 0.56 25.36
CA SER A 48 -18.75 -0.80 24.82
C SER A 48 -18.72 -0.81 23.30
N PHE A 49 -19.52 0.06 22.67
CA PHE A 49 -19.53 0.23 21.23
C PHE A 49 -18.19 0.73 20.70
N LEU A 50 -17.58 1.72 21.36
CA LEU A 50 -16.24 2.20 21.02
C LEU A 50 -15.21 1.09 21.19
N LEU A 51 -15.23 0.32 22.27
CA LEU A 51 -14.29 -0.77 22.49
C LEU A 51 -14.37 -1.84 21.39
N GLY A 52 -15.56 -2.14 20.87
CA GLY A 52 -15.73 -3.02 19.72
C GLY A 52 -15.33 -2.38 18.38
N LEU A 53 -15.67 -1.10 18.18
CA LEU A 53 -15.52 -0.41 16.89
C LEU A 53 -14.11 0.17 16.66
N LEU A 54 -13.50 0.79 17.68
CA LEU A 54 -12.18 1.44 17.56
C LEU A 54 -11.11 0.50 16.99
N PRO A 55 -10.88 -0.71 17.55
CA PRO A 55 -9.80 -1.57 17.05
C PRO A 55 -10.04 -1.98 15.60
N MET A 56 -11.27 -2.32 15.23
CA MET A 56 -11.62 -2.68 13.86
C MET A 56 -11.46 -1.49 12.90
N TRP A 57 -11.91 -0.30 13.31
CA TRP A 57 -11.80 0.93 12.52
C TRP A 57 -10.34 1.35 12.32
N LEU A 58 -9.51 1.26 13.36
CA LEU A 58 -8.10 1.61 13.30
C LEU A 58 -7.32 0.66 12.38
N LEU A 59 -7.61 -0.65 12.44
CA LEU A 59 -7.04 -1.64 11.50
C LEU A 59 -7.44 -1.34 10.05
N HIS A 60 -8.70 -1.01 9.81
CA HIS A 60 -9.19 -0.65 8.48
C HIS A 60 -8.49 0.60 7.95
N GLN A 61 -8.38 1.66 8.76
CA GLN A 61 -7.74 2.91 8.39
C GLN A 61 -6.22 2.73 8.17
N GLY A 62 -5.55 1.97 9.04
CA GLY A 62 -4.13 1.64 8.90
C GLY A 62 -3.83 0.82 7.66
N SER A 63 -4.71 -0.13 7.30
CA SER A 63 -4.56 -0.91 6.07
C SER A 63 -4.66 -0.02 4.83
N LYS A 64 -5.64 0.88 4.77
CA LYS A 64 -5.79 1.85 3.68
C LYS A 64 -4.58 2.78 3.57
N TRP A 65 -4.09 3.28 4.71
CA TRP A 65 -2.89 4.13 4.74
C TRP A 65 -1.67 3.41 4.19
N ARG A 66 -1.44 2.16 4.62
CA ARG A 66 -0.32 1.34 4.14
C ARG A 66 -0.39 1.07 2.65
N LEU A 67 -1.58 0.75 2.12
CA LEU A 67 -1.78 0.51 0.69
C LEU A 67 -1.52 1.78 -0.13
N ASN A 68 -2.07 2.92 0.27
CA ASN A 68 -1.85 4.19 -0.43
C ASN A 68 -0.36 4.57 -0.47
N ARG A 69 0.37 4.37 0.64
CA ARG A 69 1.80 4.66 0.69
C ARG A 69 2.63 3.74 -0.22
N ARG A 70 2.26 2.45 -0.32
CA ARG A 70 2.88 1.51 -1.26
C ARG A 70 2.62 1.90 -2.71
N ILE A 71 1.38 2.22 -3.05
CA ILE A 71 0.98 2.66 -4.39
C ILE A 71 1.78 3.90 -4.78
N SER A 72 1.83 4.92 -3.93
CA SER A 72 2.58 6.15 -4.19
C SER A 72 4.09 5.90 -4.41
N SER A 73 4.69 4.98 -3.62
CA SER A 73 6.08 4.58 -3.81
C SER A 73 6.32 3.90 -5.16
N LEU A 74 5.41 3.01 -5.58
CA LEU A 74 5.50 2.31 -6.86
C LEU A 74 5.30 3.27 -8.04
N GLU A 75 4.36 4.20 -7.93
CA GLU A 75 4.15 5.26 -8.93
C GLU A 75 5.40 6.13 -9.09
N THR A 76 6.04 6.50 -7.98
CA THR A 76 7.27 7.30 -8.00
C THR A 76 8.41 6.53 -8.64
N ALA A 77 8.63 5.28 -8.23
CA ALA A 77 9.66 4.42 -8.80
C ALA A 77 9.45 4.19 -10.30
N HIS A 78 8.21 3.97 -10.74
CA HIS A 78 7.86 3.82 -12.14
C HIS A 78 8.13 5.10 -12.94
N ARG A 79 7.74 6.28 -12.43
CA ARG A 79 8.03 7.56 -13.09
C ARG A 79 9.53 7.79 -13.23
N THR A 80 10.30 7.51 -12.19
CA THR A 80 11.77 7.62 -12.24
C THR A 80 12.39 6.61 -13.21
N ALA A 81 11.89 5.37 -13.27
CA ALA A 81 12.38 4.38 -14.22
C ALA A 81 12.14 4.81 -15.67
N VAL A 82 10.93 5.28 -16.00
CA VAL A 82 10.60 5.81 -17.33
C VAL A 82 11.47 7.03 -17.67
N ALA A 83 11.66 7.96 -16.72
CA ALA A 83 12.52 9.12 -16.92
C ALA A 83 13.99 8.73 -17.17
N ASN A 84 14.50 7.73 -16.44
CA ASN A 84 15.88 7.25 -16.62
C ASN A 84 16.07 6.51 -17.95
N THR A 85 15.07 5.74 -18.41
CA THR A 85 15.11 5.13 -19.75
C THR A 85 15.06 6.18 -20.85
N ALA A 86 14.29 7.25 -20.67
CA ALA A 86 14.23 8.36 -21.63
C ALA A 86 15.49 9.25 -21.63
N ALA A 87 16.20 9.31 -20.51
CA ALA A 87 17.46 10.06 -20.35
C ALA A 87 18.71 9.21 -20.66
N ALA A 88 18.56 7.94 -21.04
CA ALA A 88 19.66 7.10 -21.46
C ALA A 88 20.34 7.74 -22.69
N PRO A 89 21.66 8.01 -22.65
CA PRO A 89 22.39 8.49 -23.82
C PRO A 89 22.18 7.51 -24.98
N PRO A 90 22.14 7.99 -26.24
CA PRO A 90 22.20 7.07 -27.37
C PRO A 90 23.40 6.13 -27.17
N PRO A 91 23.26 4.83 -27.49
CA PRO A 91 24.39 3.91 -27.43
C PRO A 91 25.59 4.57 -28.12
N PRO A 92 26.80 4.50 -27.56
CA PRO A 92 27.97 4.89 -28.32
C PRO A 92 27.87 4.14 -29.65
N GLU A 93 27.82 4.89 -30.76
CA GLU A 93 27.98 4.31 -32.09
C GLU A 93 29.19 3.40 -31.97
N THR A 94 28.94 2.10 -32.05
CA THR A 94 30.00 1.14 -32.26
C THR A 94 30.51 1.54 -33.63
N VAL A 95 31.56 2.34 -33.65
CA VAL A 95 32.36 2.53 -34.84
C VAL A 95 32.71 1.12 -35.25
N HIS A 96 32.05 0.64 -36.30
CA HIS A 96 32.50 -0.51 -37.04
C HIS A 96 33.90 -0.14 -37.51
N GLU A 97 34.90 -0.51 -36.71
CA GLU A 97 36.26 -0.59 -37.15
C GLU A 97 36.21 -1.44 -38.43
N PRO A 98 36.69 -0.90 -39.57
CA PRO A 98 36.55 -1.58 -40.83
C PRO A 98 37.20 -2.94 -40.69
N ALA A 99 36.46 -3.97 -41.10
CA ALA A 99 36.92 -5.34 -41.16
C ALA A 99 38.34 -5.34 -41.74
N SER A 100 39.30 -5.68 -40.88
CA SER A 100 40.63 -6.06 -41.33
C SER A 100 40.43 -7.30 -42.19
N THR A 101 40.42 -7.09 -43.50
CA THR A 101 40.53 -8.10 -44.54
C THR A 101 41.54 -9.16 -44.08
N PRO A 102 41.17 -10.44 -43.94
CA PRO A 102 42.20 -11.46 -43.87
C PRO A 102 42.86 -11.45 -45.25
N VAL A 103 44.07 -10.91 -45.31
CA VAL A 103 44.95 -11.09 -46.46
C VAL A 103 45.06 -12.59 -46.68
N THR A 104 44.51 -13.03 -47.81
CA THR A 104 44.86 -14.29 -48.47
C THR A 104 46.37 -14.29 -48.68
N THR A 105 47.11 -14.93 -47.78
CA THR A 105 48.45 -15.40 -48.10
C THR A 105 48.27 -16.81 -48.65
N ASP A 106 48.20 -16.85 -49.97
CA ASP A 106 48.53 -18.00 -50.80
C ASP A 106 49.90 -18.55 -50.35
N VAL A 107 49.88 -19.70 -49.67
CA VAL A 107 51.07 -20.52 -49.41
C VAL A 107 50.77 -21.92 -49.93
N ALA A 108 51.14 -22.10 -51.19
CA ALA A 108 51.83 -23.26 -51.73
C ALA A 108 51.30 -24.64 -51.31
N ASP A 109 50.50 -25.19 -52.22
CA ASP A 109 50.40 -26.62 -52.51
C ASP A 109 51.80 -27.22 -52.67
N ASP A 110 52.29 -27.94 -51.65
CA ASP A 110 53.41 -28.87 -51.77
C ASP A 110 52.97 -30.23 -51.20
N ARG A 111 52.21 -30.96 -52.02
CA ARG A 111 51.91 -32.37 -51.80
C ARG A 111 53.00 -33.22 -52.46
N PRO A 112 53.72 -34.08 -51.72
CA PRO A 112 54.75 -34.91 -52.31
C PRO A 112 54.13 -35.94 -53.26
N LYS A 113 54.66 -35.98 -54.48
CA LYS A 113 54.46 -37.06 -55.44
C LYS A 113 55.30 -38.24 -55.00
N ASP A 114 54.66 -39.34 -54.62
CA ASP A 114 55.33 -40.65 -54.62
C ASP A 114 55.09 -41.33 -55.98
N PRO A 115 56.16 -41.80 -56.65
CA PRO A 115 56.05 -42.59 -57.87
C PRO A 115 56.07 -44.10 -57.59
N ALA A 116 55.30 -44.80 -58.43
CA ALA A 116 55.28 -46.24 -58.73
C ALA A 116 54.46 -47.17 -57.83
#